data_AF-A0A814CCQ8-F1
#
_entry.id   AF-A0A814CCQ8-F1
#
_cell.length_a   1.000
_cell.length_b   1.000
_cell.length_c   1.000
_cell.angle_alpha   90.00
_cell.angle_beta   90.00
_cell.angle_gamma   90.00
#
_symmetry.space_group_name_H-M   'P 1'
#
loop_
_entity.id
_entity.type
_entity.pdbx_description
1 polymer ?
#
loop_
_entity_poly.entity_id
_entity_poly.type
_entity_poly.pdbx_seq_one_letter_code
_entity_poly.pdbx_strand_id
1 'polypeptide(L)'
;MHQFAILILFVAILEFNHGCYITNCPIGGKRSSDLDNESYKHQCPRCGFGGQCFGPSICCNGLGCRIGHPSDVRQCSKESHSLTPCVINSAVCSSVPNGRCAAHGVCCGTESCQIDESCSEASNQEADNSREEHLPHSRFTLLQ
;
A
#
# COMPACT_ATOMS: atom_id res chain seq x y z
N MET A 1 30.73 46.71 -16.14
CA MET A 1 30.05 46.43 -14.86
C MET A 1 28.75 45.67 -15.07
N HIS A 2 27.82 46.14 -15.93
CA HIS A 2 26.56 45.43 -16.24
C HIS A 2 26.74 44.04 -16.88
N GLN A 3 27.69 43.87 -17.81
CA GLN A 3 27.96 42.58 -18.46
C GLN A 3 28.32 41.47 -17.47
N PHE A 4 29.13 41.80 -16.47
CA PHE A 4 29.56 40.85 -15.43
C PHE A 4 28.42 40.53 -14.46
N ALA A 5 27.56 41.49 -14.15
CA ALA A 5 26.40 41.27 -13.30
C ALA A 5 25.37 40.32 -13.94
N ILE A 6 25.15 40.43 -15.25
CA ILE A 6 24.26 39.52 -15.99
C ILE A 6 24.84 38.10 -16.01
N LEU A 7 26.15 37.97 -16.21
CA LEU A 7 26.83 36.67 -16.22
C LEU A 7 26.74 35.98 -14.84
N ILE A 8 26.94 36.75 -13.76
CA ILE A 8 26.82 36.25 -12.38
C ILE A 8 25.38 35.82 -12.07
N LEU A 9 24.38 36.61 -12.49
CA LEU A 9 22.96 36.26 -12.33
C LEU A 9 22.60 34.96 -13.08
N PHE A 10 23.12 34.79 -14.29
CA PHE A 10 22.85 33.60 -15.10
C PHE A 10 23.45 32.33 -14.47
N VAL A 11 24.69 32.40 -13.96
CA VAL A 11 25.33 31.29 -13.24
C VAL A 11 24.58 30.97 -11.94
N ALA A 12 24.12 31.98 -11.20
CA ALA A 12 23.34 31.78 -9.98
C ALA A 12 21.99 31.07 -10.21
N ILE A 13 21.33 31.34 -11.34
CA ILE A 13 20.06 30.68 -11.71
C ILE A 13 20.31 29.22 -12.10
N LEU A 14 21.42 28.90 -12.79
CA LEU A 14 21.75 27.52 -13.19
C LEU A 14 22.03 26.62 -11.98
N GLU A 15 22.73 27.12 -10.96
CA GLU A 15 23.00 26.39 -9.70
C GLU A 15 21.73 26.15 -8.87
N PHE A 16 20.73 27.03 -8.97
CA PHE A 16 19.45 26.88 -8.26
C PHE A 16 18.52 25.80 -8.84
N ASN A 17 18.81 25.32 -10.07
CA ASN A 17 18.05 24.26 -10.73
C ASN A 17 18.51 22.84 -10.35
N HIS A 18 19.38 22.68 -9.35
CA HIS A 18 19.71 21.37 -8.77
C HIS A 18 18.58 20.75 -7.94
N GLY A 19 17.37 21.32 -7.98
CA GLY A 19 16.14 20.65 -7.55
C GLY A 19 15.68 19.65 -8.63
N CYS A 20 16.26 18.45 -8.61
CA CYS A 20 15.77 17.21 -9.26
C CYS A 20 14.57 17.39 -10.22
N TYR A 21 14.84 17.54 -11.52
CA TYR A 21 13.84 17.32 -12.58
C TYR A 21 13.56 15.81 -12.73
N ILE A 22 13.12 15.17 -11.65
CA ILE A 22 12.58 13.82 -11.70
C ILE A 22 11.07 14.00 -11.88
N THR A 23 10.62 13.93 -13.13
CA THR A 23 9.19 13.90 -13.47
C THR A 23 8.49 12.63 -12.99
N ASN A 24 9.25 11.68 -12.43
CA ASN A 24 8.80 10.40 -11.91
C ASN A 24 9.06 10.30 -10.39
N CYS A 25 8.77 11.37 -9.64
CA CYS A 25 8.84 11.29 -8.19
C CYS A 25 7.73 10.34 -7.71
N PRO A 26 8.05 9.29 -6.93
CA PRO A 26 7.01 8.49 -6.28
C PRO A 26 6.15 9.42 -5.42
N ILE A 27 4.85 9.17 -5.45
CA ILE A 27 3.87 9.92 -4.66
C ILE A 27 4.30 9.84 -3.18
N GLY A 28 4.48 10.99 -2.50
CA GLY A 28 4.92 11.03 -1.09
C GLY A 28 6.40 11.37 -0.81
N GLY A 29 7.02 12.27 -1.58
CA GLY A 29 8.40 12.72 -1.34
C GLY A 29 8.73 13.13 0.11
N LYS A 30 10.02 13.10 0.47
CA LYS A 30 10.58 13.27 1.84
C LYS A 30 10.16 14.53 2.65
N ARG A 31 9.37 15.45 2.08
CA ARG A 31 8.82 16.65 2.76
C ARG A 31 7.35 16.50 3.14
N SER A 32 6.73 15.35 2.92
CA SER A 32 5.37 15.04 3.35
C SER A 32 5.27 14.66 4.85
N SER A 33 6.38 14.73 5.60
CA SER A 33 6.44 14.21 6.97
C SER A 33 5.74 15.07 8.03
N ASP A 34 5.29 16.29 7.70
CA ASP A 34 4.82 17.24 8.72
C ASP A 34 3.34 17.61 8.54
N LEU A 35 2.57 16.75 7.86
CA LEU A 35 1.13 16.68 8.08
C LEU A 35 0.85 15.40 8.84
N ASP A 36 1.05 15.51 10.15
CA ASP A 36 0.32 14.78 11.17
C ASP A 36 -1.17 14.82 10.86
N ASN A 37 -1.62 13.88 10.04
CA ASN A 37 -2.80 13.14 10.38
C ASN A 37 -2.27 11.74 10.63
N GLU A 38 -2.64 11.15 11.77
CA GLU A 38 -3.07 9.76 11.84
C GLU A 38 -3.50 9.30 10.45
N SER A 39 -2.55 8.76 9.68
CA SER A 39 -2.76 8.45 8.28
C SER A 39 -3.84 7.42 8.30
N TYR A 40 -5.02 7.79 7.80
CA TYR A 40 -6.16 6.91 7.67
C TYR A 40 -5.71 5.75 6.76
N LYS A 41 -5.12 4.72 7.38
CA LYS A 41 -4.67 3.49 6.76
C LYS A 41 -5.93 2.77 6.36
N HIS A 42 -6.40 3.09 5.17
CA HIS A 42 -7.57 2.48 4.61
C HIS A 42 -7.18 1.13 4.01
N GLN A 43 -8.15 0.22 3.99
CA GLN A 43 -7.98 -1.02 3.25
C GLN A 43 -7.77 -0.69 1.78
N CYS A 44 -6.86 -1.38 1.12
CA CYS A 44 -6.74 -1.26 -0.34
C CYS A 44 -8.12 -1.47 -1.00
N PRO A 45 -8.37 -0.90 -2.18
CA PRO A 45 -9.67 -1.02 -2.81
C PRO A 45 -9.90 -2.44 -3.36
N ARG A 46 -11.17 -2.83 -3.43
CA ARG A 46 -11.58 -4.08 -4.06
C ARG A 46 -11.45 -4.01 -5.58
N CYS A 47 -11.25 -5.16 -6.20
CA CYS A 47 -11.07 -5.33 -7.64
C CYS A 47 -11.73 -6.62 -8.13
N GLY A 48 -12.19 -6.65 -9.39
CA GLY A 48 -12.80 -7.83 -10.00
C GLY A 48 -13.94 -8.47 -9.16
N PHE A 49 -13.97 -9.80 -9.13
CA PHE A 49 -14.95 -10.58 -8.37
C PHE A 49 -14.61 -10.67 -6.87
N GLY A 50 -14.74 -9.55 -6.16
CA GLY A 50 -14.50 -9.50 -4.71
C GLY A 50 -13.04 -9.66 -4.30
N GLY A 51 -12.10 -9.44 -5.21
CA GLY A 51 -10.67 -9.45 -4.94
C GLY A 51 -10.18 -8.15 -4.31
N GLN A 52 -8.89 -8.15 -4.01
CA GLN A 52 -8.15 -7.12 -3.31
C GLN A 52 -6.93 -6.71 -4.16
N CYS A 53 -6.66 -5.42 -4.26
CA CYS A 53 -5.48 -4.92 -4.98
C CYS A 53 -4.20 -5.17 -4.17
N PHE A 54 -3.19 -5.79 -4.80
CA PHE A 54 -1.84 -5.98 -4.25
C PHE A 54 -0.79 -5.10 -4.95
N GLY A 55 -1.11 -4.58 -6.14
CA GLY A 55 -0.27 -3.67 -6.92
C GLY A 55 -1.06 -3.00 -8.04
N PRO A 56 -0.49 -2.05 -8.80
CA PRO A 56 -1.17 -1.30 -9.87
C PRO A 56 -1.85 -2.18 -10.92
N SER A 57 -1.27 -3.36 -11.16
CA SER A 57 -1.68 -4.33 -12.17
C SER A 57 -2.00 -5.70 -11.58
N ILE A 58 -2.18 -5.82 -10.26
CA ILE A 58 -2.37 -7.12 -9.57
C ILE A 58 -3.64 -7.09 -8.73
N CYS A 59 -4.58 -7.97 -9.07
CA CYS A 59 -5.81 -8.19 -8.32
C CYS A 59 -5.90 -9.66 -7.90
N CYS A 60 -6.06 -9.93 -6.60
CA CYS A 60 -6.12 -11.29 -6.07
C CYS A 60 -7.36 -11.53 -5.22
N ASN A 61 -7.87 -12.75 -5.23
CA ASN A 61 -8.90 -13.24 -4.33
C ASN A 61 -8.50 -14.62 -3.79
N GLY A 62 -9.31 -15.19 -2.89
CA GLY A 62 -9.02 -16.52 -2.33
C GLY A 62 -8.89 -17.66 -3.36
N LEU A 63 -9.39 -17.46 -4.60
CA LEU A 63 -9.31 -18.44 -5.69
C LEU A 63 -8.05 -18.28 -6.55
N GLY A 64 -7.41 -17.10 -6.55
CA GLY A 64 -6.21 -16.84 -7.34
C GLY A 64 -5.98 -15.36 -7.66
N CYS A 65 -4.97 -15.11 -8.50
CA CYS A 65 -4.53 -13.76 -8.87
C CYS A 65 -4.61 -13.53 -10.37
N ARG A 66 -5.03 -12.32 -10.77
CA ARG A 66 -4.99 -11.82 -12.15
C ARG A 66 -4.00 -10.67 -12.24
N ILE A 67 -3.09 -10.77 -13.21
CA ILE A 67 -2.04 -9.78 -13.44
C ILE A 67 -2.25 -9.16 -14.83
N GLY A 68 -2.28 -7.83 -14.92
CA GLY A 68 -2.31 -7.10 -16.18
C GLY A 68 -3.67 -7.05 -16.90
N HIS A 69 -4.75 -7.58 -16.32
CA HIS A 69 -6.06 -7.59 -16.97
C HIS A 69 -6.78 -6.23 -16.80
N PRO A 70 -7.02 -5.45 -17.88
CA PRO A 70 -7.37 -4.03 -17.80
C PRO A 70 -8.79 -3.73 -17.29
N SER A 71 -9.69 -4.72 -17.18
CA SER A 71 -10.99 -4.52 -16.51
C SER A 71 -10.87 -4.64 -14.99
N ASP A 72 -9.99 -5.52 -14.52
CA ASP A 72 -9.94 -5.92 -13.12
C ASP A 72 -9.01 -5.01 -12.31
N VAL A 73 -7.98 -4.44 -12.95
CA VAL A 73 -6.92 -3.68 -12.27
C VAL A 73 -7.10 -2.16 -12.34
N ARG A 74 -8.19 -1.65 -12.94
CA ARG A 74 -8.43 -0.19 -13.06
C ARG A 74 -8.44 0.50 -11.72
N GLN A 75 -9.05 -0.13 -10.73
CA GLN A 75 -9.13 0.43 -9.38
C GLN A 75 -7.77 0.42 -8.68
N CYS A 76 -6.97 -0.62 -8.90
CA CYS A 76 -5.62 -0.72 -8.35
C CYS A 76 -4.67 0.33 -8.95
N SER A 77 -4.81 0.62 -10.24
CA SER A 77 -4.06 1.70 -10.91
C SER A 77 -4.45 3.07 -10.36
N LYS A 78 -5.74 3.32 -10.05
CA LYS A 78 -6.16 4.56 -9.39
C LYS A 78 -5.53 4.70 -8.00
N GLU A 79 -5.50 3.60 -7.23
CA GLU A 79 -4.89 3.58 -5.89
C GLU A 79 -3.39 3.91 -5.93
N SER A 80 -2.69 3.51 -6.99
CA SER A 80 -1.25 3.81 -7.13
C SER A 80 -0.96 5.32 -7.27
N HIS A 81 -1.99 6.12 -7.57
CA HIS A 81 -1.91 7.58 -7.58
C HIS A 81 -2.40 8.22 -6.27
N SER A 82 -2.81 7.41 -5.28
CA SER A 82 -3.25 7.88 -3.96
C SER A 82 -2.06 8.34 -3.12
N LEU A 83 -2.19 9.51 -2.50
CA LEU A 83 -1.17 10.06 -1.59
C LEU A 83 -1.11 9.33 -0.24
N THR A 84 -2.14 8.55 0.10
CA THR A 84 -2.22 7.82 1.37
C THR A 84 -2.03 6.33 1.11
N PRO A 85 -1.07 5.66 1.78
CA PRO A 85 -0.85 4.24 1.56
C PRO A 85 -2.02 3.41 2.10
N CYS A 86 -2.49 2.47 1.29
CA CYS A 86 -3.46 1.47 1.71
C CYS A 86 -2.77 0.26 2.36
N VAL A 87 -3.52 -0.49 3.17
CA VAL A 87 -3.04 -1.72 3.82
C VAL A 87 -3.84 -2.94 3.39
N ILE A 88 -3.17 -4.09 3.38
CA ILE A 88 -3.76 -5.39 3.13
C ILE A 88 -3.60 -6.21 4.40
N ASN A 89 -4.73 -6.71 4.91
CA ASN A 89 -4.78 -7.52 6.12
C ASN A 89 -4.67 -8.99 5.76
N SER A 90 -3.48 -9.41 5.32
CA SER A 90 -3.18 -10.83 5.11
C SER A 90 -1.78 -11.18 5.62
N ALA A 91 -1.55 -12.46 5.89
CA ALA A 91 -0.27 -12.94 6.42
C ALA A 91 0.91 -12.52 5.54
N VAL A 92 2.04 -12.19 6.16
CA VAL A 92 3.29 -11.93 5.46
C VAL A 92 3.93 -13.23 5.01
N CYS A 93 4.57 -13.21 3.84
CA CYS A 93 5.24 -14.37 3.25
C CYS A 93 6.68 -14.02 2.87
N SER A 94 7.51 -15.04 2.67
CA SER A 94 8.96 -14.87 2.50
C SER A 94 9.44 -15.03 1.06
N SER A 95 8.64 -15.63 0.17
CA SER A 95 9.01 -15.79 -1.24
C SER A 95 9.19 -14.46 -1.98
N VAL A 96 8.46 -13.41 -1.60
CA VAL A 96 8.55 -12.07 -2.21
C VAL A 96 8.89 -11.03 -1.14
N PRO A 97 9.85 -10.11 -1.39
CA PRO A 97 10.18 -9.05 -0.45
C PRO A 97 8.96 -8.16 -0.19
N ASN A 98 8.63 -7.96 1.09
CA ASN A 98 7.41 -7.28 1.53
C ASN A 98 6.11 -7.91 0.99
N GLY A 99 6.16 -9.19 0.63
CA GLY A 99 5.04 -9.94 0.10
C GLY A 99 4.01 -10.28 1.16
N ARG A 100 2.77 -10.45 0.71
CA ARG A 100 1.67 -10.96 1.52
C ARG A 100 0.91 -12.06 0.80
N CYS A 101 0.34 -12.98 1.58
CA CYS A 101 -0.48 -14.06 1.04
C CYS A 101 -1.73 -13.47 0.39
N ALA A 102 -1.92 -13.80 -0.87
CA ALA A 102 -2.96 -13.23 -1.71
C ALA A 102 -4.04 -14.25 -2.09
N ALA A 103 -3.64 -15.52 -2.20
CA ALA A 103 -4.49 -16.67 -2.43
C ALA A 103 -3.84 -17.91 -1.80
N HIS A 104 -4.54 -19.04 -1.85
CA HIS A 104 -4.03 -20.32 -1.35
C HIS A 104 -2.72 -20.70 -2.04
N GLY A 105 -1.62 -20.72 -1.27
CA GLY A 105 -0.29 -21.04 -1.77
C GLY A 105 0.37 -19.96 -2.63
N VAL A 106 -0.14 -18.71 -2.63
CA VAL A 106 0.39 -17.61 -3.46
C VAL A 106 0.75 -16.39 -2.62
N CYS A 107 2.02 -16.00 -2.71
CA CYS A 107 2.61 -14.80 -2.11
C CYS A 107 2.75 -13.71 -3.18
N CYS A 108 2.16 -12.53 -2.95
CA CYS A 108 2.25 -11.40 -3.89
C CYS A 108 2.87 -10.17 -3.24
N GLY A 109 3.73 -9.50 -4.01
CA GLY A 109 4.15 -8.13 -3.77
C GLY A 109 3.46 -7.16 -4.74
N THR A 110 4.02 -5.96 -4.88
CA THR A 110 3.46 -4.90 -5.74
C THR A 110 3.63 -5.16 -7.23
N GLU A 111 4.64 -5.94 -7.62
CA GLU A 111 5.01 -6.16 -9.03
C GLU A 111 4.91 -7.62 -9.48
N SER A 112 5.04 -8.57 -8.57
CA SER A 112 5.05 -10.00 -8.90
C SER A 112 4.42 -10.85 -7.81
N CYS A 113 4.01 -12.05 -8.20
CA CYS A 113 3.51 -13.10 -7.32
C CYS A 113 4.33 -14.37 -7.54
N GLN A 114 4.57 -15.10 -6.45
CA GLN A 114 5.22 -16.40 -6.47
C GLN A 114 4.41 -17.41 -5.65
N ILE A 115 4.59 -18.68 -5.97
CA ILE A 115 4.02 -19.77 -5.17
C ILE A 115 4.82 -19.85 -3.87
N ASP A 116 4.11 -19.91 -2.74
CA ASP A 116 4.69 -20.00 -1.40
C ASP A 116 3.78 -20.90 -0.55
N GLU A 117 4.33 -22.03 -0.09
CA GLU A 117 3.60 -23.01 0.71
C GLU A 117 3.16 -22.43 2.06
N SER A 118 3.84 -21.40 2.57
CA SER A 118 3.42 -20.70 3.79
C SER A 118 2.04 -20.03 3.66
N CYS A 119 1.56 -19.80 2.43
CA CYS A 119 0.25 -19.25 2.15
C CYS A 119 -0.84 -20.32 1.96
N SER A 120 -0.56 -21.61 2.19
CA SER A 120 -1.53 -22.70 2.00
C SER A 120 -2.69 -22.67 2.99
N GLU A 121 -2.57 -21.99 4.12
CA GLU A 121 -3.68 -21.86 5.09
C GLU A 121 -4.34 -20.47 5.06
N ALA A 122 -3.98 -19.61 4.10
CA ALA A 122 -4.36 -18.19 4.10
C ALA A 122 -5.78 -17.88 3.59
N SER A 123 -6.64 -18.88 3.34
CA SER A 123 -7.96 -18.65 2.74
C SER A 123 -9.05 -18.17 3.72
N ASN A 124 -8.80 -18.07 5.03
CA ASN A 124 -9.81 -17.68 6.01
C ASN A 124 -9.35 -16.57 6.98
N GLN A 125 -8.98 -15.41 6.44
CA GLN A 125 -9.02 -14.17 7.24
C GLN A 125 -10.09 -13.25 6.67
N GLU A 126 -11.33 -13.74 6.76
CA GLU A 126 -12.49 -12.86 6.82
C GLU A 126 -12.38 -12.00 8.08
N ALA A 127 -12.66 -10.71 7.90
CA ALA A 127 -12.69 -9.71 8.92
C ALA A 127 -13.60 -10.12 10.09
N ASP A 128 -13.01 -10.55 11.20
CA ASP A 128 -13.68 -10.52 12.49
C ASP A 128 -12.64 -10.32 13.60
N ASN A 129 -12.55 -9.09 14.11
CA ASN A 129 -12.57 -8.81 15.54
C ASN A 129 -12.40 -7.30 15.80
N SER A 130 -13.50 -6.56 15.75
CA SER A 130 -13.69 -5.38 16.59
C SER A 130 -15.17 -5.00 16.64
N ARG A 131 -15.99 -5.92 17.17
CA ARG A 131 -17.15 -5.56 17.97
C ARG A 131 -16.84 -5.93 19.42
N GLU A 132 -16.06 -5.10 20.10
CA GLU A 132 -16.12 -5.07 21.56
C GLU A 132 -17.46 -4.44 21.94
N GLU A 133 -18.44 -5.31 22.13
CA GLU A 133 -19.67 -5.00 22.84
C GLU A 133 -19.31 -4.75 24.30
N HIS A 134 -19.07 -3.49 24.63
CA HIS A 134 -19.01 -3.01 26.02
C HIS A 134 -20.38 -3.21 26.65
N LEU A 135 -20.57 -4.21 27.50
CA LEU A 135 -21.44 -4.11 28.69
C LEU A 135 -21.05 -5.14 29.76
N PRO A 136 -21.16 -4.79 31.06
CA PRO A 136 -20.33 -5.38 32.12
C PRO A 136 -20.97 -6.63 32.74
N HIS A 137 -20.25 -7.76 32.68
CA HIS A 137 -20.64 -8.95 33.44
C HIS A 137 -20.07 -8.89 34.87
N SER A 138 -20.96 -8.49 35.78
CA SER A 138 -21.13 -8.95 37.17
C SER A 138 -20.01 -9.85 37.75
N ARG A 139 -19.25 -9.30 38.71
CA ARG A 139 -18.43 -10.07 39.66
C ARG A 139 -19.34 -10.87 40.59
N PHE A 140 -19.52 -12.16 40.31
CA PHE A 140 -19.94 -13.12 41.33
C PHE A 140 -18.69 -13.60 42.07
N THR A 141 -18.53 -13.15 43.32
CA THR A 141 -17.42 -13.57 44.19
C THR A 141 -17.93 -14.76 45.02
N LEU A 142 -17.44 -15.96 44.75
CA LEU A 142 -17.49 -17.09 45.67
C LEU A 142 -16.11 -17.23 46.31
N LEU A 143 -16.02 -16.91 47.59
CA LEU A 143 -14.94 -17.37 48.47
C LEU A 143 -15.62 -18.00 49.69
N GLN A 144 -15.17 -19.22 49.99
CA GLN A 144 -15.38 -19.94 51.25
C GLN A 144 -14.87 -19.14 52.45
#